data_AF-A0AB73MKY2-F1
#
_entry.id   AF-A0AB73MKY2-F1
#
_cell.length_a   1.000
_cell.length_b   1.000
_cell.length_c   1.000
_cell.angle_alpha   90.00
_cell.angle_beta   90.00
_cell.angle_gamma   90.00
#
_symmetry.space_group_name_H-M   'P 1'
#
loop_
_entity.id
_entity.type
_entity.pdbx_description
1 polymer ?
#
loop_
_entity_poly.entity_id
_entity_poly.type
_entity_poly.pdbx_seq_one_letter_code
_entity_poly.pdbx_strand_id
1 'polypeptide(L)'
;MTDPTPAAEPTEEPTATTQTPQTEPIESPEDGSELAREARSWRKKYQTSKSEAETLTASVTALQRQLVEHQIAGRVVDPADWWSQANVADLLAEDGSVDGEKVDAKIAEILTAKPHWAPKLNPAAAPASDVSGNSKIDTSQSTTSWSQLLNPKPKS
;
A
#
# COMPACT_ATOMS: atom_id res chain seq x y z
N MET A 1 -43.67 6.51 78.94
CA MET A 1 -42.84 7.62 79.48
C MET A 1 -42.99 8.79 78.50
N THR A 2 -43.01 10.02 79.00
CA THR A 2 -43.40 11.27 78.31
C THR A 2 -42.52 11.70 77.12
N ASP A 3 -43.17 12.27 76.09
CA ASP A 3 -42.60 13.24 75.12
C ASP A 3 -42.28 14.57 75.86
N PRO A 4 -41.39 15.46 75.36
CA PRO A 4 -41.89 16.50 74.45
C PRO A 4 -40.93 17.01 73.35
N THR A 5 -41.45 17.09 72.13
CA THR A 5 -41.13 18.06 71.03
C THR A 5 -41.31 19.52 71.54
N PRO A 6 -40.44 20.53 71.23
CA PRO A 6 -40.15 21.06 69.87
C PRO A 6 -38.63 21.50 69.70
N ALA A 7 -38.15 22.37 68.77
CA ALA A 7 -38.74 23.32 67.82
C ALA A 7 -37.79 23.75 66.65
N ALA A 8 -38.40 24.35 65.61
CA ALA A 8 -37.96 25.48 64.76
C ALA A 8 -36.67 25.44 63.90
N GLU A 9 -36.86 25.67 62.59
CA GLU A 9 -35.87 26.26 61.66
C GLU A 9 -35.60 27.74 62.02
N PRO A 10 -34.50 28.32 61.51
CA PRO A 10 -34.73 29.25 60.38
C PRO A 10 -33.71 29.14 59.23
N THR A 11 -34.21 29.49 58.04
CA THR A 11 -33.45 29.87 56.84
C THR A 11 -32.44 30.98 57.13
N GLU A 12 -31.19 30.82 56.66
CA GLU A 12 -30.35 31.95 56.26
C GLU A 12 -29.78 31.72 54.86
N GLU A 13 -30.02 32.69 53.96
CA GLU A 13 -29.38 32.77 52.66
C GLU A 13 -27.96 33.33 52.81
N PRO A 14 -26.91 32.68 52.28
CA PRO A 14 -25.68 33.38 51.94
C PRO A 14 -25.89 34.07 50.59
N THR A 15 -26.50 35.25 50.66
CA THR A 15 -26.33 36.42 49.79
C THR A 15 -25.42 36.22 48.59
N ALA A 16 -25.96 36.41 47.39
CA ALA A 16 -25.17 36.49 46.16
C ALA A 16 -24.20 37.68 46.22
N THR A 17 -22.97 37.45 46.67
CA THR A 17 -21.85 38.35 46.43
C THR A 17 -21.54 38.31 44.95
N THR A 18 -22.15 39.24 44.21
CA THR A 18 -21.70 39.66 42.90
C THR A 18 -20.27 40.18 43.05
N GLN A 19 -19.29 39.30 42.89
CA GLN A 19 -17.93 39.73 42.61
C GLN A 19 -17.96 40.42 41.24
N THR A 20 -17.99 41.75 41.27
CA THR A 20 -17.61 42.56 40.12
C THR A 20 -16.34 41.99 39.54
N PRO A 21 -16.29 41.60 38.25
CA PRO A 21 -15.03 41.21 37.64
C PRO A 21 -14.11 42.41 37.75
N GLN A 22 -12.99 42.26 38.48
CA GLN A 22 -11.86 43.14 38.27
C GLN A 22 -11.43 42.93 36.82
N THR A 23 -11.79 43.88 35.97
CA THR A 23 -11.14 44.04 34.67
C THR A 23 -9.70 44.44 34.98
N GLU A 24 -8.83 43.45 35.08
CA GLU A 24 -7.40 43.66 34.94
C GLU A 24 -7.15 44.48 33.67
N PRO A 25 -6.15 45.38 33.65
CA PRO A 25 -5.84 46.13 32.44
C PRO A 25 -5.61 45.15 31.30
N ILE A 26 -6.42 45.27 30.25
CA ILE A 26 -6.29 44.46 29.04
C ILE A 26 -4.92 44.80 28.44
N GLU A 27 -3.93 43.93 28.66
CA GLU A 27 -2.67 43.97 27.92
C GLU A 27 -2.99 44.03 26.42
N SER A 28 -2.25 44.87 25.72
CA SER A 28 -2.56 45.30 24.36
C SER A 28 -2.90 44.12 23.43
N PRO A 29 -3.83 44.28 22.48
CA PRO A 29 -4.27 43.20 21.59
C PRO A 29 -3.17 42.64 20.67
N GLU A 30 -1.94 43.16 20.73
CA GLU A 30 -0.80 42.68 19.95
C GLU A 30 -0.33 41.29 20.40
N ASP A 31 -0.15 41.03 21.70
CA ASP A 31 0.37 39.75 22.21
C ASP A 31 -0.55 38.57 21.86
N GLY A 32 -1.87 38.74 22.03
CA GLY A 32 -2.86 37.74 21.61
C GLY A 32 -2.89 37.51 20.09
N SER A 33 -2.54 38.53 19.29
CA SER A 33 -2.49 38.43 17.83
C SER A 33 -1.23 37.71 17.34
N GLU A 34 -0.07 37.98 17.96
CA GLU A 34 1.19 37.29 17.72
C GLU A 34 1.07 35.81 18.11
N LEU A 35 0.54 35.50 19.30
CA LEU A 35 0.35 34.11 19.75
C LEU A 35 -0.64 33.32 18.86
N ALA A 36 -1.69 33.97 18.36
CA ALA A 36 -2.59 33.36 17.38
C ALA A 36 -1.91 33.13 16.02
N ARG A 37 -0.99 34.01 15.60
CA ARG A 37 -0.19 33.89 14.37
C ARG A 37 0.84 32.78 14.49
N GLU A 38 1.52 32.66 15.62
CA GLU A 38 2.43 31.55 15.94
C GLU A 38 1.69 30.21 15.95
N ALA A 39 0.54 30.12 16.62
CA ALA A 39 -0.25 28.90 16.65
C ALA A 39 -0.74 28.48 15.24
N ARG A 40 -0.99 29.43 14.32
CA ARG A 40 -1.26 29.12 12.90
C ARG A 40 0.00 28.63 12.17
N SER A 41 1.15 29.25 12.43
CA SER A 41 2.46 28.85 11.89
C SER A 41 2.81 27.41 12.31
N TRP A 42 2.67 27.07 13.60
CA TRP A 42 2.93 25.72 14.11
C TRP A 42 2.00 24.66 13.53
N ARG A 43 0.70 24.93 13.41
CA ARG A 43 -0.24 24.03 12.72
C ARG A 43 0.18 23.79 11.26
N LYS A 44 0.58 24.83 10.54
CA LYS A 44 1.08 24.71 9.16
C LYS A 44 2.35 23.86 9.08
N LYS A 45 3.34 24.13 9.94
CA LYS A 45 4.59 23.34 10.01
C LYS A 45 4.32 21.86 10.28
N TYR A 46 3.42 21.55 11.23
CA TYR A 46 3.03 20.18 11.55
C TYR A 46 2.33 19.49 10.37
N GLN A 47 1.40 20.17 9.70
CA GLN A 47 0.74 19.65 8.49
C GLN A 47 1.73 19.38 7.35
N THR A 48 2.66 20.31 7.08
CA THR A 48 3.72 20.13 6.08
C THR A 48 4.62 18.94 6.41
N SER A 49 5.13 18.85 7.65
CA SER A 49 5.96 17.72 8.08
C SER A 49 5.22 16.39 8.00
N LYS A 50 3.92 16.36 8.34
CA LYS A 50 3.09 15.16 8.19
C LYS A 50 2.92 14.76 6.71
N SER A 51 2.65 15.71 5.81
CA SER A 51 2.51 15.39 4.38
C SER A 51 3.84 14.97 3.74
N GLU A 52 4.97 15.53 4.19
CA GLU A 52 6.31 15.09 3.79
C GLU A 52 6.58 13.65 4.24
N ALA A 53 6.24 13.30 5.49
CA ALA A 53 6.36 11.94 6.00
C ALA A 53 5.47 10.95 5.21
N GLU A 54 4.19 11.29 4.99
CA GLU A 54 3.26 10.46 4.19
C GLU A 54 3.78 10.25 2.75
N THR A 55 4.33 11.29 2.12
CA THR A 55 4.94 11.21 0.77
C THR A 55 6.18 10.32 0.75
N LEU A 56 7.03 10.41 1.78
CA LEU A 56 8.23 9.59 1.90
C LEU A 56 7.88 8.12 2.14
N THR A 57 6.93 7.84 3.05
CA THR A 57 6.42 6.48 3.29
C THR A 57 5.84 5.88 2.02
N ALA A 58 4.98 6.61 1.28
CA ALA A 58 4.44 6.13 0.00
C ALA A 58 5.54 5.82 -1.03
N SER A 59 6.59 6.65 -1.09
CA SER A 59 7.75 6.44 -1.98
C SER A 59 8.56 5.21 -1.60
N VAL A 60 8.81 4.99 -0.30
CA VAL A 60 9.51 3.81 0.23
C VAL A 60 8.69 2.55 -0.03
N THR A 61 7.39 2.55 0.22
CA THR A 61 6.51 1.41 -0.09
C THR A 61 6.47 1.09 -1.58
N ALA A 62 6.50 2.09 -2.47
CA ALA A 62 6.60 1.88 -3.91
C ALA A 62 7.94 1.24 -4.31
N LEU A 63 9.05 1.65 -3.72
CA LEU A 63 10.38 1.05 -3.97
C LEU A 63 10.47 -0.39 -3.42
N GLN A 64 9.99 -0.62 -2.19
CA GLN A 64 9.88 -1.97 -1.62
C GLN A 64 9.05 -2.90 -2.53
N ARG A 65 7.91 -2.40 -3.04
CA ARG A 65 7.08 -3.11 -4.01
C ARG A 65 7.88 -3.52 -5.25
N GLN A 66 8.60 -2.58 -5.87
CA GLN A 66 9.44 -2.87 -7.05
C GLN A 66 10.58 -3.85 -6.77
N LEU A 67 11.18 -3.81 -5.57
CA LEU A 67 12.22 -4.76 -5.17
C LEU A 67 11.67 -6.19 -5.05
N VAL A 68 10.48 -6.37 -4.47
CA VAL A 68 9.86 -7.70 -4.43
C VAL A 68 9.44 -8.15 -5.84
N GLU A 69 8.86 -7.27 -6.65
CA GLU A 69 8.52 -7.56 -8.06
C GLU A 69 9.74 -8.05 -8.86
N HIS A 70 10.91 -7.46 -8.63
CA HIS A 70 12.18 -7.91 -9.22
C HIS A 70 12.65 -9.27 -8.66
N GLN A 71 12.47 -9.54 -7.36
CA GLN A 71 12.86 -10.81 -6.75
C GLN A 71 11.98 -12.00 -7.20
N ILE A 72 10.69 -11.77 -7.43
CA ILE A 72 9.76 -12.81 -7.91
C ILE A 72 9.74 -12.95 -9.44
N ALA A 73 10.42 -12.05 -10.17
CA ALA A 73 10.49 -12.09 -11.62
C ALA A 73 11.03 -13.45 -12.10
N GLY A 74 10.29 -14.13 -12.98
CA GLY A 74 10.63 -15.47 -13.45
C GLY A 74 10.32 -16.62 -12.48
N ARG A 75 9.84 -16.34 -11.26
CA ARG A 75 9.27 -17.34 -10.32
C ARG A 75 7.73 -17.37 -10.33
N VAL A 76 7.09 -16.32 -10.86
CA VAL A 76 5.64 -16.19 -11.05
C VAL A 76 5.38 -15.70 -12.49
N VAL A 77 4.25 -16.07 -13.09
CA VAL A 77 3.87 -15.63 -14.47
C VAL A 77 3.73 -14.10 -14.57
N ASP A 78 3.10 -13.47 -13.57
CA ASP A 78 2.89 -12.01 -13.53
C ASP A 78 3.21 -11.43 -12.13
N PRO A 79 4.31 -10.66 -12.00
CA PRO A 79 4.66 -9.92 -10.80
C PRO A 79 3.70 -8.76 -10.42
N ALA A 80 2.69 -8.44 -11.22
CA ALA A 80 1.63 -7.49 -10.84
C ALA A 80 0.44 -8.17 -10.14
N ASP A 81 0.03 -9.36 -10.59
CA ASP A 81 -1.19 -10.05 -10.13
C ASP A 81 -1.06 -10.63 -8.70
N TRP A 82 0.14 -11.03 -8.28
CA TRP A 82 0.37 -11.61 -6.95
C TRP A 82 0.06 -10.66 -5.77
N TRP A 83 0.11 -9.34 -5.98
CA TRP A 83 -0.29 -8.34 -4.98
C TRP A 83 -1.78 -8.41 -4.61
N SER A 84 -2.59 -9.15 -5.35
CA SER A 84 -3.96 -9.50 -4.94
C SER A 84 -3.99 -10.51 -3.79
N GLN A 85 -2.87 -11.18 -3.46
CA GLN A 85 -2.76 -12.25 -2.45
C GLN A 85 -1.68 -11.97 -1.38
N ALA A 86 -0.95 -10.87 -1.49
CA ALA A 86 0.15 -10.52 -0.59
C ALA A 86 0.23 -9.01 -0.34
N ASN A 87 0.71 -8.63 0.84
CA ASN A 87 0.91 -7.26 1.26
C ASN A 87 2.41 -6.99 1.47
N VAL A 88 2.88 -5.78 1.17
CA VAL A 88 4.29 -5.40 1.36
C VAL A 88 4.71 -5.58 2.83
N ALA A 89 3.86 -5.18 3.77
CA ALA A 89 4.16 -5.18 5.20
C ALA A 89 4.49 -6.57 5.76
N ASP A 90 3.84 -7.63 5.26
CA ASP A 90 4.07 -9.01 5.72
C ASP A 90 5.42 -9.58 5.25
N LEU A 91 6.08 -8.89 4.32
CA LEU A 91 7.29 -9.31 3.60
C LEU A 91 8.50 -8.43 3.94
N LEU A 92 8.37 -7.55 4.93
CA LEU A 92 9.48 -6.77 5.46
C LEU A 92 10.12 -7.48 6.65
N ALA A 93 11.42 -7.27 6.84
CA ALA A 93 12.13 -7.57 8.08
C ALA A 93 11.93 -6.42 9.09
N GLU A 94 12.41 -6.62 10.33
CA GLU A 94 12.26 -5.65 11.44
C GLU A 94 12.96 -4.29 11.16
N ASP A 95 13.93 -4.27 10.25
CA ASP A 95 14.62 -3.06 9.78
C ASP A 95 13.87 -2.30 8.68
N GLY A 96 12.76 -2.85 8.18
CA GLY A 96 12.01 -2.32 7.03
C GLY A 96 12.59 -2.69 5.66
N SER A 97 13.61 -3.54 5.58
CA SER A 97 14.10 -4.12 4.33
C SER A 97 13.18 -5.24 3.85
N VAL A 98 13.23 -5.58 2.56
CA VAL A 98 12.52 -6.75 2.01
C VAL A 98 13.17 -8.04 2.52
N ASP A 99 12.37 -8.91 3.13
CA ASP A 99 12.80 -10.21 3.65
C ASP A 99 12.63 -11.30 2.58
N GLY A 100 13.75 -11.80 2.06
CA GLY A 100 13.74 -12.79 1.01
C GLY A 100 13.21 -14.17 1.42
N GLU A 101 13.31 -14.56 2.69
CA GLU A 101 12.79 -15.84 3.18
C GLU A 101 11.26 -15.80 3.26
N LYS A 102 10.70 -14.67 3.72
CA LYS A 102 9.25 -14.45 3.74
C LYS A 102 8.66 -14.40 2.33
N VAL A 103 9.34 -13.72 1.40
CA VAL A 103 8.96 -13.71 -0.02
C VAL A 103 8.93 -15.12 -0.59
N ASP A 104 9.99 -15.92 -0.39
CA ASP A 104 10.09 -17.27 -0.92
C ASP A 104 9.05 -18.24 -0.31
N ALA A 105 8.79 -18.12 1.00
CA ALA A 105 7.72 -18.85 1.67
C ALA A 105 6.34 -18.49 1.10
N LYS A 106 6.08 -17.20 0.85
CA LYS A 106 4.79 -16.74 0.30
C LYS A 106 4.59 -17.16 -1.15
N ILE A 107 5.65 -17.19 -1.97
CA ILE A 107 5.63 -17.77 -3.31
C ILE A 107 5.22 -19.25 -3.24
N ALA A 108 5.83 -20.05 -2.35
CA ALA A 108 5.52 -21.47 -2.22
C ALA A 108 4.05 -21.72 -1.81
N GLU A 109 3.52 -20.93 -0.87
CA GLU A 109 2.11 -20.94 -0.47
C GLU A 109 1.18 -20.63 -1.66
N ILE A 110 1.44 -19.53 -2.37
CA ILE A 110 0.64 -19.06 -3.50
C ILE A 110 0.68 -20.05 -4.67
N LEU A 111 1.84 -20.59 -5.02
CA LEU A 111 1.97 -21.59 -6.10
C LEU A 111 1.28 -22.92 -5.74
N THR A 112 1.23 -23.28 -4.46
CA THR A 112 0.47 -24.45 -3.99
C THR A 112 -1.04 -24.23 -4.13
N ALA A 113 -1.53 -23.03 -3.80
CA ALA A 113 -2.94 -22.66 -3.95
C ALA A 113 -3.36 -22.44 -5.42
N LYS A 114 -2.47 -21.90 -6.24
CA LYS A 114 -2.72 -21.48 -7.63
C LYS A 114 -1.61 -21.99 -8.57
N PRO A 115 -1.58 -23.29 -8.90
CA PRO A 115 -0.50 -23.88 -9.72
C PRO A 115 -0.41 -23.31 -11.14
N HIS A 116 -1.46 -22.66 -11.64
CA HIS A 116 -1.46 -21.96 -12.94
C HIS A 116 -0.71 -20.62 -12.94
N TRP A 117 -0.31 -20.11 -11.77
CA TRP A 117 0.57 -18.95 -11.62
C TRP A 117 2.06 -19.31 -11.67
N ALA A 118 2.40 -20.61 -11.66
CA ALA A 118 3.75 -21.06 -11.91
C ALA A 118 4.16 -20.69 -13.34
N PRO A 119 5.36 -20.13 -13.57
CA PRO A 119 5.88 -19.88 -14.90
C PRO A 119 5.81 -21.15 -15.72
N LYS A 120 5.10 -21.09 -16.85
CA LYS A 120 5.23 -22.15 -17.85
C LYS A 120 6.68 -22.07 -18.31
N LEU A 121 7.44 -23.11 -17.98
CA LEU A 121 8.77 -23.35 -18.51
C LEU A 121 8.63 -23.56 -20.02
N ASN A 122 8.58 -22.45 -20.77
CA ASN A 122 8.91 -22.48 -22.18
C ASN A 122 10.32 -23.07 -22.24
N PRO A 123 10.53 -24.20 -22.95
CA PRO A 123 11.85 -24.79 -23.04
C PRO A 123 12.80 -23.71 -23.54
N ALA A 124 13.89 -23.49 -22.80
CA ALA A 124 14.89 -22.48 -23.16
C ALA A 124 15.23 -22.68 -24.64
N ALA A 125 15.09 -21.63 -25.44
CA ALA A 125 15.32 -21.71 -26.87
C ALA A 125 16.69 -22.37 -27.10
N ALA A 126 16.71 -23.43 -27.89
CA ALA A 126 17.89 -24.29 -28.05
C ALA A 126 19.12 -23.42 -28.33
N PRO A 127 20.28 -23.71 -27.70
CA PRO A 127 21.46 -22.87 -27.85
C PRO A 127 21.80 -22.76 -29.35
N ALA A 128 22.28 -21.59 -29.79
CA ALA A 128 22.52 -21.33 -31.20
C ALA A 128 23.49 -22.33 -31.87
N SER A 129 24.27 -23.08 -31.08
CA SER A 129 25.09 -24.22 -31.51
C SER A 129 24.30 -25.43 -32.06
N ASP A 130 23.06 -25.64 -31.62
CA ASP A 130 22.18 -26.70 -32.13
C ASP A 130 21.44 -26.29 -33.41
N VAL A 131 21.51 -25.00 -33.79
CA VAL A 131 20.93 -24.48 -35.03
C VAL A 131 21.93 -24.66 -36.18
N SER A 132 22.15 -25.91 -36.61
CA SER A 132 23.06 -26.23 -37.73
C SER A 132 22.50 -25.86 -39.13
N GLY A 133 21.39 -25.13 -39.19
CA GLY A 133 20.62 -24.84 -40.40
C GLY A 133 21.00 -23.53 -41.09
N ASN A 134 22.23 -23.42 -41.63
CA ASN A 134 22.62 -22.29 -42.50
C ASN A 134 22.38 -22.55 -44.00
N SER A 135 21.68 -23.64 -44.34
CA SER A 135 21.27 -23.95 -45.70
C SER A 135 20.11 -23.06 -46.13
N LYS A 136 20.07 -22.65 -47.40
CA LYS A 136 18.89 -22.02 -47.99
C LYS A 136 17.70 -22.97 -47.84
N ILE A 137 16.57 -22.45 -47.36
CA ILE A 137 15.31 -23.21 -47.34
C ILE A 137 14.98 -23.55 -48.80
N ASP A 138 15.01 -24.85 -49.12
CA ASP A 138 14.70 -25.31 -50.47
C ASP A 138 13.17 -25.32 -50.66
N THR A 139 12.65 -24.24 -51.24
CA THR A 139 11.22 -24.05 -51.49
C THR A 139 10.62 -25.03 -52.51
N SER A 140 11.41 -25.95 -53.08
CA SER A 140 10.93 -26.96 -54.02
C SER A 140 10.08 -28.06 -53.38
N GLN A 141 10.13 -28.24 -52.06
CA GLN A 141 9.31 -29.25 -51.37
C GLN A 141 8.32 -28.65 -50.37
N SER A 142 7.05 -29.08 -50.50
CA SER A 142 5.92 -28.85 -49.57
C SER A 142 5.27 -27.46 -49.51
N THR A 143 5.01 -26.82 -50.66
CA THR A 143 3.89 -25.86 -50.75
C THR A 143 2.56 -26.60 -50.94
N THR A 144 2.02 -27.18 -49.85
CA THR A 144 0.57 -27.46 -49.78
C THR A 144 -0.15 -26.11 -49.73
N SER A 145 -0.43 -25.52 -50.90
CA SER A 145 -1.05 -24.20 -50.96
C SER A 145 -2.46 -24.25 -50.37
N TRP A 146 -2.89 -23.15 -49.73
CA TRP A 146 -4.25 -23.04 -49.20
C TRP A 146 -5.32 -23.27 -50.29
N SER A 147 -5.07 -22.85 -51.53
CA SER A 147 -5.95 -23.15 -52.68
C SER A 147 -6.14 -24.65 -52.95
N GLN A 148 -5.17 -25.49 -52.62
CA GLN A 148 -5.22 -26.93 -52.81
C GLN A 148 -5.96 -27.65 -51.67
N LEU A 149 -6.05 -27.01 -50.49
CA LEU A 149 -6.88 -27.43 -49.36
C LEU A 149 -8.34 -26.98 -49.53
N LEU A 150 -8.57 -25.76 -50.04
CA LEU A 150 -9.91 -25.19 -50.22
C LEU A 150 -10.63 -25.67 -51.50
N ASN A 151 -9.90 -26.20 -52.48
CA ASN A 151 -10.49 -26.60 -53.77
C ASN A 151 -10.02 -28.01 -54.22
N PRO A 152 -10.38 -29.08 -53.48
CA PRO A 152 -10.05 -30.44 -53.87
C PRO A 152 -10.79 -30.82 -55.17
N LYS A 153 -10.06 -31.00 -56.27
CA LYS A 153 -10.66 -31.52 -57.52
C LYS A 153 -11.29 -32.89 -57.26
N PRO A 154 -12.57 -33.11 -57.64
CA PRO A 154 -13.15 -34.45 -57.61
C PRO A 154 -12.37 -35.34 -58.58
N LYS A 155 -12.05 -36.56 -58.16
CA LYS A 155 -11.47 -37.58 -59.04
C LYS A 155 -12.56 -38.01 -60.03
N SER A 156 -12.22 -37.98 -61.32
CA SER A 156 -13.00 -38.58 -62.40
C SER A 156 -12.55 -40.01 -62.67
#